data_AF-A0A5E4JIS5-F1
#
_entry.id   AF-A0A5E4JIS5-F1
#
_cell.length_a   1.000
_cell.length_b   1.000
_cell.length_c   1.000
_cell.angle_alpha   90.00
_cell.angle_beta   90.00
_cell.angle_gamma   90.00
#
_symmetry.space_group_name_H-M   'P 1'
#
loop_
_entity.id
_entity.type
_entity.pdbx_description
1 polymer ?
#
loop_
_entity_poly.entity_id
_entity_poly.type
_entity_poly.pdbx_seq_one_letter_code
_entity_poly.pdbx_strand_id
1 'polypeptide(L)'
;MKISELKAGATNVELEGTVTEKSEPREVITKYGKRLNVANAVISDDTGSIAISLWGETIDSINVGDKVKVTNGYVGEFRGTPQLSTGKYGKIEVTEKGN
;
A
#
# COMPACT_ATOMS: atom_id res chain seq x y z
N MET A 1 -12.28 -4.63 -6.16
CA MET A 1 -13.01 -3.45 -5.63
C MET A 1 -12.37 -2.19 -6.20
N LYS A 2 -13.13 -1.10 -6.33
CA LYS A 2 -12.59 0.18 -6.84
C LYS A 2 -12.03 1.01 -5.69
N ILE A 3 -10.99 1.81 -5.97
CA ILE A 3 -10.37 2.69 -4.97
C ILE A 3 -11.39 3.72 -4.43
N SER A 4 -12.24 4.26 -5.30
CA SER A 4 -13.27 5.22 -4.90
C SER A 4 -14.33 4.67 -3.93
N GLU A 5 -14.44 3.34 -3.79
CA GLU A 5 -15.40 2.70 -2.87
C GLU A 5 -14.76 2.32 -1.53
N LEU A 6 -13.45 2.56 -1.38
CA LEU A 6 -12.71 2.27 -0.16
C LEU A 6 -13.04 3.31 0.91
N LYS A 7 -13.49 2.81 2.07
CA LYS A 7 -13.74 3.62 3.27
C LYS A 7 -12.77 3.23 4.38
N ALA A 8 -12.45 4.18 5.25
CA ALA A 8 -11.71 3.90 6.48
C ALA A 8 -12.41 2.78 7.27
N GLY A 9 -11.66 1.71 7.59
CA GLY A 9 -12.18 0.50 8.23
C GLY A 9 -12.56 -0.63 7.27
N ALA A 10 -12.44 -0.45 5.95
CA ALA A 10 -12.60 -1.55 5.00
C ALA A 10 -11.50 -2.61 5.20
N THR A 11 -11.88 -3.88 5.22
CA THR A 11 -10.97 -5.04 5.33
C THR A 11 -11.22 -5.98 4.15
N ASN A 12 -10.28 -6.90 3.88
CA ASN A 12 -10.35 -7.80 2.71
C ASN A 12 -10.46 -7.04 1.38
N VAL A 13 -9.71 -5.94 1.28
CA VAL A 13 -9.66 -5.13 0.06
C VAL A 13 -8.78 -5.84 -0.97
N GLU A 14 -9.35 -6.10 -2.13
CA GLU A 14 -8.62 -6.59 -3.30
C GLU A 14 -8.78 -5.59 -4.45
N LEU A 15 -7.65 -5.08 -4.94
CA LEU A 15 -7.61 -4.11 -6.04
C LEU A 15 -6.27 -4.17 -6.77
N GLU A 16 -6.25 -3.61 -7.97
CA GLU A 16 -5.08 -3.49 -8.82
C GLU A 16 -4.91 -2.01 -9.16
N GLY A 17 -3.67 -1.55 -9.24
CA GLY A 17 -3.38 -0.15 -9.55
C GLY A 17 -1.92 0.05 -9.92
N THR A 18 -1.63 1.18 -10.55
CA THR A 18 -0.27 1.55 -10.94
C THR A 18 0.32 2.50 -9.91
N VAL A 19 1.57 2.26 -9.52
CA VAL A 19 2.30 3.11 -8.59
C VAL A 19 2.66 4.41 -9.30
N THR A 20 2.06 5.51 -8.89
CA THR A 20 2.34 6.84 -9.45
C THR A 20 3.43 7.56 -8.67
N GLU A 21 3.51 7.31 -7.35
CA GLU A 21 4.50 7.94 -6.48
C GLU A 21 4.98 6.97 -5.41
N LYS A 22 6.22 7.15 -4.97
CA LYS A 22 6.82 6.40 -3.87
C LYS A 22 7.59 7.37 -3.00
N SER A 23 7.19 7.48 -1.74
CA SER A 23 7.89 8.25 -0.71
C SER A 23 9.07 7.46 -0.15
N GLU A 24 10.01 8.16 0.46
CA GLU A 24 11.18 7.55 1.09
C GLU A 24 10.78 6.59 2.22
N PRO A 25 11.48 5.44 2.35
CA PRO A 25 11.29 4.54 3.47
C PRO A 25 11.67 5.23 4.78
N ARG A 26 10.78 5.16 5.77
CA ARG A 26 11.03 5.60 7.13
C ARG A 26 11.14 4.40 8.07
N GLU A 27 12.06 4.46 9.02
CA GLU A 27 12.14 3.48 10.09
C GLU A 27 11.06 3.79 11.14
N VAL A 28 10.22 2.81 11.46
CA VAL A 28 9.21 2.88 12.52
C VAL A 28 9.49 1.82 13.58
N ILE A 29 9.34 2.21 14.83
CA ILE A 29 9.42 1.30 15.96
C ILE A 29 8.01 0.79 16.24
N THR A 30 7.79 -0.51 16.01
CA THR A 30 6.53 -1.16 16.35
C THR A 30 6.31 -1.17 17.87
N LYS A 31 5.07 -1.33 18.31
CA LYS A 31 4.72 -1.49 19.74
C LYS A 31 5.44 -2.64 20.45
N TYR A 32 6.05 -3.56 19.70
CA TYR A 32 6.82 -4.68 20.20
C TYR A 32 8.34 -4.41 20.22
N GLY A 33 8.78 -3.17 19.98
CA GLY A 33 10.19 -2.77 20.00
C GLY A 33 10.98 -3.15 18.74
N LYS A 34 10.35 -3.79 17.73
CA LYS A 34 11.01 -4.07 16.45
C LYS A 34 11.05 -2.82 15.58
N ARG A 35 12.25 -2.49 15.08
CA ARG A 35 12.47 -1.52 14.00
C ARG A 35 12.05 -2.15 12.68
N LEU A 36 11.12 -1.53 11.99
CA LEU A 36 10.67 -1.93 10.65
C LEU A 36 10.74 -0.73 9.73
N ASN A 37 11.12 -0.97 8.48
CA ASN A 37 11.01 0.05 7.45
C ASN A 37 9.61 0.04 6.87
N VAL A 38 9.02 1.23 6.76
CA VAL A 38 7.75 1.46 6.08
C VAL A 38 7.94 2.57 5.05
N ALA A 39 7.51 2.35 3.82
CA ALA A 39 7.44 3.39 2.80
C ALA A 39 5.98 3.65 2.45
N ASN A 40 5.64 4.89 2.13
CA ASN A 40 4.34 5.19 1.56
C ASN A 40 4.50 5.20 0.03
N ALA A 41 3.58 4.57 -0.67
CA ALA A 41 3.45 4.70 -2.11
C ALA A 41 2.03 5.17 -2.44
N VAL A 42 1.86 5.86 -3.55
CA VAL A 42 0.55 6.21 -4.08
C VAL A 42 0.29 5.30 -5.25
N ILE A 43 -0.82 4.58 -5.19
CA ILE A 43 -1.31 3.78 -6.30
C ILE A 43 -2.55 4.47 -6.87
N SER A 44 -2.63 4.52 -8.19
CA SER A 44 -3.78 5.03 -8.91
C SER A 44 -4.37 3.92 -9.77
N ASP A 45 -5.69 3.90 -9.80
CA ASP A 45 -6.53 3.06 -10.65
C ASP A 45 -7.43 3.96 -11.52
N ASP A 46 -8.20 3.37 -12.41
CA ASP A 46 -9.22 4.04 -13.23
C ASP A 46 -10.25 4.85 -12.41
N THR A 47 -10.33 4.58 -11.10
CA THR A 47 -11.38 5.10 -10.22
C THR A 47 -10.90 6.17 -9.24
N GLY A 48 -9.59 6.31 -9.07
CA GLY A 48 -9.01 7.24 -8.11
C GLY A 48 -7.61 6.79 -7.67
N SER A 49 -7.08 7.46 -6.66
CA SER A 49 -5.77 7.16 -6.09
C SER A 49 -5.84 6.98 -4.57
N ILE A 50 -5.00 6.10 -4.02
CA ILE A 50 -4.89 5.85 -2.59
C ILE A 50 -3.44 5.65 -2.18
N ALA A 51 -3.10 6.13 -0.99
CA ALA A 51 -1.81 5.88 -0.39
C ALA A 51 -1.77 4.47 0.22
N ILE A 52 -0.76 3.69 -0.14
CA ILE A 52 -0.46 2.37 0.41
C ILE A 52 0.83 2.38 1.24
N SER A 53 0.84 1.68 2.38
CA SER A 53 2.03 1.46 3.19
C SER A 53 2.71 0.15 2.83
N LEU A 54 3.91 0.25 2.27
CA LEU A 54 4.82 -0.83 1.93
C LEU A 54 5.73 -1.13 3.11
N TRP A 55 6.00 -2.41 3.38
CA TRP A 55 6.78 -2.84 4.55
C TRP A 55 8.01 -3.64 4.13
N GLY A 56 9.15 -3.36 4.76
CA GLY A 56 10.39 -4.13 4.58
C GLY A 56 10.78 -4.32 3.11
N GLU A 57 11.02 -5.56 2.71
CA GLU A 57 11.52 -5.94 1.37
C GLU A 57 10.53 -5.63 0.23
N THR A 58 9.24 -5.45 0.54
CA THR A 58 8.24 -5.04 -0.45
C THR A 58 8.48 -3.62 -0.94
N ILE A 59 9.16 -2.79 -0.13
CA ILE A 59 9.55 -1.43 -0.52
C ILE A 59 10.52 -1.51 -1.70
N ASP A 60 11.56 -2.33 -1.62
CA ASP A 60 12.58 -2.45 -2.68
C ASP A 60 12.04 -3.15 -3.94
N SER A 61 11.03 -4.01 -3.77
CA SER A 61 10.44 -4.76 -4.89
C SER A 61 9.51 -3.93 -5.77
N ILE A 62 8.98 -2.81 -5.27
CA ILE A 62 7.99 -1.97 -5.96
C ILE A 62 8.62 -0.64 -6.37
N ASN A 63 8.49 -0.27 -7.63
CA ASN A 63 8.97 0.99 -8.17
C ASN A 63 7.82 1.84 -8.72
N VAL A 64 8.11 3.14 -8.89
CA VAL A 64 7.19 4.06 -9.56
C VAL A 64 7.05 3.63 -11.02
N GLY A 65 5.81 3.51 -11.49
CA GLY A 65 5.46 2.97 -12.80
C GLY A 65 5.07 1.49 -12.80
N ASP A 66 5.35 0.74 -11.72
CA ASP A 66 4.95 -0.66 -11.62
C ASP A 66 3.45 -0.78 -11.35
N LYS A 67 2.82 -1.79 -11.97
CA LYS A 67 1.45 -2.19 -11.65
C LYS A 67 1.48 -3.21 -10.53
N VAL A 68 0.76 -2.92 -9.46
CA VAL A 68 0.68 -3.75 -8.27
C VAL A 68 -0.75 -4.21 -8.03
N LYS A 69 -0.86 -5.46 -7.59
CA LYS A 69 -2.08 -6.06 -7.07
C LYS A 69 -1.98 -6.17 -5.58
N VAL A 70 -2.99 -5.64 -4.90
CA VAL A 70 -3.14 -5.71 -3.46
C VAL A 70 -4.24 -6.72 -3.16
N THR A 71 -3.92 -7.72 -2.35
CA THR A 71 -4.85 -8.76 -1.92
C THR A 71 -4.96 -8.73 -0.41
N ASN A 72 -6.18 -8.84 0.11
CA ASN A 72 -6.46 -8.85 1.55
C ASN A 72 -5.86 -7.63 2.29
N GLY A 73 -5.95 -6.46 1.64
CA GLY A 73 -5.59 -5.18 2.21
C GLY A 73 -6.63 -4.70 3.22
N TYR A 74 -6.26 -3.73 4.04
CA TYR A 74 -7.18 -3.01 4.91
C TYR A 74 -6.91 -1.50 4.82
N VAL A 75 -7.97 -0.71 4.86
CA VAL A 75 -7.87 0.75 4.87
C VAL A 75 -7.87 1.19 6.32
N GLY A 76 -6.67 1.46 6.83
CA GLY A 76 -6.49 2.10 8.12
C GLY A 76 -6.70 3.61 8.00
N GLU A 77 -6.96 4.26 9.12
CA GLU A 77 -6.88 5.70 9.22
C GLU A 77 -5.65 6.05 10.06
N PHE A 78 -4.67 6.72 9.46
CA PHE A 78 -3.49 7.20 10.16
C PHE A 78 -3.52 8.72 10.22
N ARG A 79 -3.67 9.28 11.43
CA ARG A 79 -3.76 10.73 11.67
C ARG A 79 -4.86 11.43 10.84
N GLY A 80 -5.99 10.77 10.63
CA GLY A 80 -7.11 11.30 9.83
C GLY A 80 -6.94 11.14 8.32
N THR A 81 -5.86 10.51 7.85
CA THR A 81 -5.66 10.19 6.43
C THR A 81 -5.91 8.70 6.20
N PRO A 82 -6.82 8.31 5.29
CA PRO A 82 -7.00 6.91 4.92
C PRO A 82 -5.74 6.40 4.23
N GLN A 83 -5.18 5.31 4.76
CA GLN A 83 -4.04 4.61 4.18
C GLN A 83 -4.38 3.14 4.02
N LEU A 84 -4.19 2.63 2.81
CA LEU A 84 -4.23 1.21 2.54
C LEU A 84 -2.97 0.57 3.13
N SER A 85 -3.11 -0.48 3.91
CA SER A 85 -1.98 -1.27 4.37
C SER A 85 -2.30 -2.73 4.18
N THR A 86 -1.29 -3.52 3.87
CA THR A 86 -1.39 -4.97 3.95
C THR A 86 -1.09 -5.39 5.38
N GLY A 87 -2.06 -6.03 6.02
CA GLY A 87 -1.89 -6.59 7.35
C GLY A 87 -1.05 -7.86 7.29
N LYS A 88 -1.08 -8.65 8.37
CA LYS A 88 -0.39 -9.96 8.44
C LYS A 88 -0.83 -10.94 7.33
N TYR A 89 -2.04 -10.79 6.82
CA TYR A 89 -2.63 -11.63 5.78
C TYR A 89 -2.71 -10.95 4.42
N GLY A 90 -2.32 -9.67 4.35
CA GLY A 90 -2.33 -8.90 3.11
C GLY A 90 -1.06 -9.15 2.31
N LYS A 91 -1.18 -9.17 0.99
CA LYS A 91 -0.05 -9.33 0.06
C LYS A 91 -0.11 -8.26 -1.02
N ILE A 92 1.05 -7.75 -1.39
CA ILE A 92 1.22 -6.84 -2.53
C ILE A 92 2.13 -7.54 -3.52
N GLU A 93 1.68 -7.65 -4.76
CA GLU A 93 2.41 -8.33 -5.83
C GLU A 93 2.51 -7.42 -7.04
N VAL A 94 3.71 -7.26 -7.59
CA VAL A 94 3.88 -6.55 -8.86
C VAL A 94 3.36 -7.45 -9.97
N THR A 95 2.27 -7.06 -10.61
CA THR A 95 1.67 -7.78 -11.74
C THR A 95 2.33 -7.38 -13.06
N GLU A 96 2.78 -6.14 -13.17
CA GLU A 96 3.44 -5.62 -14.36
C GLU A 96 4.57 -4.69 -13.93
N LYS A 97 5.77 -4.87 -14.49
CA LYS A 97 6.88 -3.96 -14.24
C LYS A 97 6.81 -2.81 -15.23
N GLY A 98 6.86 -1.58 -14.73
CA GLY A 98 7.02 -0.39 -15.55
C GLY A 98 8.38 -0.45 -16.25
N ASN A 99 8.35 -0.46 -17.58
CA ASN A 99 9.54 -0.60 -18.43
C ASN A 99 10.19 0.75 -18.78
#